data_AF-A0A8T1CB13-F1
#
_entry.id   AF-A0A8T1CB13-F1
#
_cell.length_a   1.000
_cell.length_b   1.000
_cell.length_c   1.000
_cell.angle_alpha   90.00
_cell.angle_beta   90.00
_cell.angle_gamma   90.00
#
_symmetry.space_group_name_H-M   'P 1'
#
loop_
_entity.id
_entity.type
_entity.pdbx_description
1 polymer ?
#
loop_
_entity_poly.entity_id
_entity_poly.type
_entity_poly.pdbx_seq_one_letter_code
_entity_poly.pdbx_strand_id
1 'polypeptide(L)'
;MSGPRAGSIPEDDPLRGMVMFRTGERLKGPRKRIAKRFQFKLSEDFAVTRATIFQLMTEAEFGRNPDVIEDENVFFKGTKNARQQDFKALSATNFGELLRRRWACITEGDITAMASNADPIYRQFVFEFFVYLAPVAKPTDGIRRATADRVRAAAAEIAALQAQGNERLGPIATLHLAIHYAGQPEGAALVVPDDNTMEQARDLDAAAEAIREADHEPDHDVVETEVELFGAWVKIRAKRSSLRAALRLPQHDIFTRGIFHGFPPDAMMPQGEDIPDTDHDMQEH
;
A
#
# COMPACT_ATOMS: atom_id res chain seq x y z
N MET A 1 -26.90 47.87 4.97
CA MET A 1 -25.96 46.76 5.19
C MET A 1 -25.91 46.48 6.68
N SER A 2 -26.39 45.31 7.13
CA SER A 2 -26.31 44.92 8.53
C SER A 2 -24.85 44.64 8.88
N GLY A 3 -24.31 45.31 9.89
CA GLY A 3 -22.93 45.11 10.34
C GLY A 3 -22.69 43.68 10.86
N PRO A 4 -21.42 43.29 11.07
CA PRO A 4 -21.09 42.00 11.69
C PRO A 4 -21.77 41.87 13.06
N ARG A 5 -22.44 40.73 13.29
CA ARG A 5 -23.23 40.47 14.52
C ARG A 5 -22.39 40.48 15.79
N ALA A 6 -21.11 40.14 15.69
CA ALA A 6 -20.15 40.14 16.80
C ALA A 6 -19.47 41.50 17.03
N GLY A 7 -19.94 42.58 16.38
CA GLY A 7 -19.30 43.89 16.39
C GLY A 7 -18.16 44.02 15.39
N SER A 8 -17.45 45.15 15.41
CA SER A 8 -16.26 45.35 14.57
C SER A 8 -15.06 44.59 15.14
N ILE A 9 -14.19 44.09 14.27
CA ILE A 9 -12.92 43.48 14.67
C ILE A 9 -11.91 44.60 14.96
N PRO A 10 -11.26 44.63 16.14
CA PRO A 10 -10.24 45.62 16.44
C PRO A 10 -9.01 45.41 15.55
N GLU A 11 -8.43 46.49 15.03
CA GLU A 11 -7.33 46.40 14.08
C GLU A 11 -5.97 46.16 14.78
N ASP A 12 -5.75 46.84 15.91
CA ASP A 12 -4.47 46.85 16.63
C ASP A 12 -4.39 45.88 17.82
N ASP A 13 -5.51 45.26 18.19
CA ASP A 13 -5.54 44.29 19.28
C ASP A 13 -5.04 42.91 18.82
N PRO A 14 -4.40 42.14 19.71
CA PRO A 14 -3.94 40.79 19.39
C PRO A 14 -5.12 39.83 19.16
N LEU A 15 -5.19 39.28 17.96
CA LEU A 15 -6.12 38.24 17.54
C LEU A 15 -5.48 36.86 17.66
N ARG A 16 -6.28 35.80 17.82
CA ARG A 16 -5.78 34.42 17.89
C ARG A 16 -5.81 33.75 16.52
N GLY A 17 -4.64 33.28 16.08
CA GLY A 17 -4.48 32.43 14.92
C GLY A 17 -4.16 31.00 15.31
N MET A 18 -4.62 30.05 14.51
CA MET A 18 -4.18 28.65 14.56
C MET A 18 -3.78 28.22 13.17
N VAL A 19 -2.50 27.91 12.98
CA VAL A 19 -2.00 27.33 11.73
C VAL A 19 -1.97 25.82 11.82
N MET A 20 -2.45 25.20 10.75
CA MET A 20 -2.47 23.77 10.55
C MET A 20 -1.46 23.40 9.46
N PHE A 21 -0.35 22.79 9.87
CA PHE A 21 0.61 22.21 8.93
C PHE A 21 0.17 20.80 8.56
N ARG A 22 0.09 20.55 7.25
CA ARG A 22 -0.31 19.25 6.70
C ARG A 22 0.71 18.77 5.68
N THR A 23 0.97 17.46 5.64
CA THR A 23 1.93 16.86 4.72
C THR A 23 1.21 16.28 3.49
N GLY A 24 1.62 16.71 2.29
CA GLY A 24 1.02 16.33 1.01
C GLY A 24 0.12 17.41 0.41
N GLU A 25 -0.23 17.23 -0.85
CA GLU A 25 -1.04 18.20 -1.62
C GLU A 25 -2.44 18.39 -1.03
N ARG A 26 -2.93 19.63 -1.10
CA ARG A 26 -4.22 20.03 -0.53
C ARG A 26 -5.38 19.19 -1.05
N LEU A 27 -5.41 18.89 -2.35
CA LEU A 27 -6.54 18.20 -2.98
C LEU A 27 -6.43 16.67 -2.94
N LYS A 28 -5.28 16.10 -2.56
CA LYS A 28 -5.02 14.65 -2.59
C LYS A 28 -5.06 13.98 -1.21
N GLY A 29 -5.81 14.55 -0.26
CA GLY A 29 -5.98 13.97 1.08
C GLY A 29 -4.68 14.00 1.90
N PRO A 30 -4.22 15.18 2.32
CA PRO A 30 -2.94 15.33 3.01
C PRO A 30 -2.97 14.66 4.39
N ARG A 31 -1.83 14.09 4.76
CA ARG A 31 -1.60 13.30 5.96
C ARG A 31 -0.86 14.11 7.01
N LYS A 32 -0.89 13.66 8.26
CA LYS A 32 -0.25 14.28 9.43
C LYS A 32 -0.76 15.72 9.67
N ARG A 33 -1.17 16.02 10.89
CA ARG A 33 -1.77 17.32 11.24
C ARG A 33 -1.05 17.88 12.46
N ILE A 34 -0.24 18.92 12.27
CA ILE A 34 0.41 19.65 13.38
C ILE A 34 -0.27 21.01 13.51
N ALA A 35 -0.83 21.29 14.68
CA ALA A 35 -1.48 22.56 15.00
C ALA A 35 -0.56 23.43 15.84
N LYS A 36 -0.37 24.69 15.44
CA LYS A 36 0.30 25.71 16.25
C LYS A 36 -0.60 26.92 16.42
N ARG A 37 -0.67 27.43 17.64
CA ARG A 37 -1.39 28.66 17.97
C ARG A 37 -0.41 29.81 17.97
N PHE A 38 -0.84 30.96 17.49
CA PHE A 38 -0.07 32.19 17.48
C PHE A 38 -1.00 33.40 17.63
N GLN A 39 -0.41 34.57 17.88
CA GLN A 39 -1.13 35.83 17.91
C GLN A 39 -0.66 36.71 16.75
N PHE A 40 -1.58 37.50 16.21
CA PHE A 40 -1.31 38.45 15.13
C PHE A 40 -2.27 39.63 15.24
N LYS A 41 -1.95 40.76 14.62
CA LYS A 41 -2.86 41.92 14.53
C LYS A 41 -3.41 42.05 13.12
N LEU A 42 -4.57 42.68 12.98
CA LEU A 42 -5.14 42.95 11.66
C LEU A 42 -4.45 44.14 10.98
N SER A 43 -3.92 45.09 11.76
CA SER A 43 -3.09 46.19 11.27
C SER A 43 -1.70 45.75 10.83
N GLU A 44 -1.26 44.56 11.24
CA GLU A 44 -0.04 43.94 10.71
C GLU A 44 -0.29 43.39 9.30
N ASP A 45 0.64 43.69 8.39
CA ASP A 45 0.54 43.22 7.01
C ASP A 45 0.62 41.68 6.95
N PHE A 46 0.06 41.11 5.88
CA PHE A 46 0.10 39.68 5.61
C PHE A 46 1.53 39.15 5.63
N ALA A 47 2.51 39.93 5.15
CA ALA A 47 3.92 39.54 5.17
C ALA A 47 4.42 39.23 6.59
N VAL A 48 4.03 40.02 7.58
CA VAL A 48 4.39 39.83 8.99
C VAL A 48 3.73 38.56 9.54
N THR A 49 2.43 38.41 9.30
CA THR A 49 1.69 37.22 9.73
C THR A 49 2.25 35.94 9.09
N ARG A 50 2.60 35.99 7.80
CA ARG A 50 3.22 34.91 7.04
C ARG A 50 4.57 34.53 7.65
N ALA A 51 5.43 35.51 7.92
CA ALA A 51 6.73 35.27 8.55
C ALA A 51 6.57 34.61 9.93
N THR A 52 5.65 35.10 10.77
CA THR A 52 5.35 34.51 12.08
C THR A 52 4.88 33.05 11.95
N ILE A 53 4.03 32.74 10.97
CA ILE A 53 3.58 31.36 10.71
C ILE A 53 4.77 30.46 10.37
N PHE A 54 5.65 30.89 9.46
CA PHE A 54 6.80 30.08 9.05
C PHE A 54 7.84 29.91 10.16
N GLN A 55 8.00 30.90 11.06
CA GLN A 55 8.85 30.77 12.25
C GLN A 55 8.40 29.66 13.22
N LEU A 56 7.12 29.26 13.19
CA LEU A 56 6.62 28.15 14.00
C LEU A 56 7.06 26.78 13.49
N MET A 57 7.68 26.71 12.31
CA MET A 57 8.22 25.48 11.74
C MET A 57 9.59 25.18 12.35
N THR A 58 9.60 24.42 13.44
CA THR A 58 10.84 24.00 14.11
C THR A 58 11.43 22.73 13.50
N GLU A 59 12.76 22.65 13.43
CA GLU A 59 13.46 21.48 12.89
C GLU A 59 13.07 20.17 13.61
N ALA A 60 12.83 20.23 14.92
CA ALA A 60 12.44 19.07 15.73
C ALA A 60 11.12 18.42 15.28
N GLU A 61 10.15 19.20 14.79
CA GLU A 61 8.81 18.70 14.44
C GLU A 61 8.64 18.45 12.93
N PHE A 62 9.34 19.23 12.11
CA PHE A 62 9.18 19.27 10.66
C PHE A 62 10.38 18.71 9.89
N GLY A 63 11.51 18.47 10.56
CA GLY A 63 12.77 18.06 9.93
C GLY A 63 13.59 19.26 9.45
N ARG A 64 14.78 18.98 8.92
CA ARG A 64 15.70 20.00 8.41
C ARG A 64 15.19 20.52 7.06
N ASN A 65 15.02 21.84 6.95
CA ASN A 65 14.48 22.53 5.76
C ASN A 65 13.19 21.89 5.21
N PRO A 66 12.06 22.00 5.93
CA PRO A 66 10.78 21.51 5.44
C PRO A 66 10.36 22.26 4.18
N ASP A 67 10.18 21.53 3.09
CA ASP A 67 9.73 22.08 1.81
C ASP A 67 8.22 22.40 1.86
N VAL A 68 7.87 23.63 1.53
CA VAL A 68 6.49 24.13 1.56
C VAL A 68 5.98 24.10 0.13
N ILE A 69 5.00 23.25 -0.12
CA ILE A 69 4.42 23.09 -1.45
C ILE A 69 3.37 24.18 -1.73
N GLU A 70 2.90 24.25 -2.98
CA GLU A 70 1.90 25.22 -3.44
C GLU A 70 2.39 26.67 -3.32
N ASP A 71 3.59 26.92 -3.84
CA ASP A 71 4.25 28.24 -3.91
C ASP A 71 4.37 28.95 -2.56
N GLU A 72 4.60 28.18 -1.49
CA GLU A 72 4.70 28.68 -0.12
C GLU A 72 3.49 29.51 0.34
N ASN A 73 2.31 29.20 -0.21
CA ASN A 73 1.08 29.90 0.09
C ASN A 73 0.51 29.51 1.46
N VAL A 74 -0.01 30.50 2.17
CA VAL A 74 -0.81 30.29 3.39
C VAL A 74 -2.28 30.30 2.99
N PHE A 75 -2.99 29.22 3.27
CA PHE A 75 -4.42 29.11 2.97
C PHE A 75 -5.27 29.48 4.18
N PHE A 76 -6.43 30.09 3.93
CA PHE A 76 -7.36 30.53 4.95
C PHE A 76 -8.73 29.90 4.78
N LYS A 77 -9.31 29.50 5.92
CA LYS A 77 -10.66 28.94 5.97
C LYS A 77 -11.68 30.04 6.23
N GLY A 78 -12.30 30.52 5.15
CA GLY A 78 -13.23 31.65 5.18
C GLY A 78 -14.57 31.43 5.89
N THR A 79 -15.01 30.18 6.09
CA THR A 79 -16.26 29.86 6.81
C THR A 79 -16.10 28.59 7.66
N LYS A 80 -16.95 28.44 8.70
CA LYS A 80 -16.88 27.31 9.65
C LYS A 80 -16.94 25.94 8.96
N ASN A 81 -17.78 25.81 7.94
CA ASN A 81 -18.05 24.57 7.21
C ASN A 81 -17.40 24.52 5.80
N ALA A 82 -16.45 25.42 5.50
CA ALA A 82 -15.75 25.40 4.22
C ALA A 82 -15.03 24.06 4.04
N ARG A 83 -15.16 23.46 2.85
CA ARG A 83 -14.40 22.27 2.48
C ARG A 83 -12.96 22.69 2.17
N GLN A 84 -12.03 21.76 2.28
CA GLN A 84 -10.60 22.02 2.05
C GLN A 84 -10.30 22.57 0.64
N GLN A 85 -11.09 22.16 -0.35
CA GLN A 85 -11.03 22.69 -1.72
C GLN A 85 -11.39 24.18 -1.81
N ASP A 86 -12.19 24.70 -0.88
CA ASP A 86 -12.69 26.08 -0.86
C ASP A 86 -11.78 27.02 -0.04
N PHE A 87 -10.68 26.52 0.50
CA PHE A 87 -9.72 27.34 1.23
C PHE A 87 -9.02 28.29 0.25
N LYS A 88 -8.91 29.56 0.66
CA LYS A 88 -8.36 30.62 -0.21
C LYS A 88 -6.91 30.89 0.13
N ALA A 89 -6.05 30.97 -0.87
CA ALA A 89 -4.69 31.45 -0.69
C ALA A 89 -4.70 32.92 -0.25
N LEU A 90 -3.96 33.24 0.81
CA LEU A 90 -3.83 34.58 1.34
C LEU A 90 -2.78 35.36 0.55
N SER A 91 -3.08 36.64 0.34
CA SER A 91 -2.19 37.64 -0.22
C SER A 91 -2.33 38.94 0.58
N ALA A 92 -1.38 39.87 0.41
CA ALA A 92 -1.47 41.20 1.02
C ALA A 92 -2.77 41.93 0.64
N THR A 93 -3.29 41.69 -0.57
CA THR A 93 -4.51 42.33 -1.07
C THR A 93 -5.81 41.76 -0.49
N ASN A 94 -5.85 40.47 -0.10
CA ASN A 94 -7.08 39.80 0.31
C ASN A 94 -7.14 39.49 1.82
N PHE A 95 -6.03 39.62 2.55
CA PHE A 95 -5.89 39.23 3.94
C PHE A 95 -6.93 39.89 4.85
N GLY A 96 -6.98 41.23 4.87
CA GLY A 96 -7.91 41.97 5.72
C GLY A 96 -9.37 41.73 5.37
N GLU A 97 -9.70 41.66 4.08
CA GLU A 97 -11.07 41.40 3.61
C GLU A 97 -11.55 40.02 4.04
N LEU A 98 -10.72 38.98 3.88
CA LEU A 98 -11.08 37.61 4.23
C LEU A 98 -11.26 37.42 5.74
N LEU A 99 -10.43 38.06 6.57
CA LEU A 99 -10.57 38.05 8.02
C LEU A 99 -11.89 38.72 8.45
N ARG A 100 -12.19 39.92 7.94
CA ARG A 100 -13.45 40.62 8.21
C ARG A 100 -14.65 39.82 7.73
N ARG A 101 -14.56 39.16 6.57
CA ARG A 101 -15.61 38.27 6.05
C ARG A 101 -15.84 37.06 6.96
N ARG A 102 -14.77 36.42 7.43
CA ARG A 102 -14.87 35.28 8.38
C ARG A 102 -15.50 35.72 9.70
N TRP A 103 -15.16 36.91 10.18
CA TRP A 103 -15.72 37.53 11.37
C TRP A 103 -17.21 37.84 11.22
N ALA A 104 -17.63 38.35 10.06
CA ALA A 104 -19.04 38.60 9.76
C ALA A 104 -19.90 37.31 9.71
N CYS A 105 -19.29 36.16 9.46
CA CYS A 105 -19.97 34.85 9.45
C CYS A 105 -20.09 34.18 10.84
N ILE A 106 -19.75 34.86 11.92
CA ILE A 106 -19.95 34.33 13.28
C ILE A 106 -21.45 34.28 13.59
N THR A 107 -21.91 33.14 14.11
CA THR A 107 -23.33 32.94 14.44
C THR A 107 -23.65 33.37 15.88
N GLU A 108 -24.92 33.63 16.17
CA GLU A 108 -25.36 33.94 17.55
C GLU A 108 -25.04 32.81 18.53
N GLY A 109 -25.12 31.56 18.09
CA GLY A 109 -24.72 30.40 18.92
C GLY A 109 -23.22 30.38 19.24
N ASP A 110 -22.36 30.84 18.32
CA ASP A 110 -20.93 30.98 18.59
C ASP A 110 -20.68 32.16 19.57
N ILE A 111 -21.43 33.25 19.43
CA ILE A 111 -21.36 34.42 20.32
C ILE A 111 -21.76 34.04 21.75
N THR A 112 -22.89 33.37 21.93
CA THR A 112 -23.36 32.96 23.27
C THR A 112 -22.41 31.96 23.92
N ALA A 113 -21.83 31.03 23.16
CA ALA A 113 -20.83 30.10 23.66
C ALA A 113 -19.55 30.80 24.16
N MET A 114 -19.12 31.88 23.49
CA MET A 114 -17.95 32.67 23.88
C MET A 114 -18.25 33.73 24.95
N ALA A 115 -19.49 34.24 25.00
CA ALA A 115 -19.90 35.26 25.96
C ALA A 115 -19.89 34.78 27.41
N SER A 116 -19.86 33.47 27.65
CA SER A 116 -19.70 32.88 28.98
C SER A 116 -18.32 33.15 29.62
N ASN A 117 -17.33 33.60 28.84
CA ASN A 117 -16.01 33.98 29.34
C ASN A 117 -15.93 35.51 29.52
N ALA A 118 -15.18 35.96 30.54
CA ALA A 118 -15.00 37.39 30.84
C ALA A 118 -14.19 38.18 29.78
N ASP A 119 -13.52 37.47 28.87
CA ASP A 119 -12.75 38.08 27.78
C ASP A 119 -13.65 38.54 26.63
N PRO A 120 -13.27 39.60 25.90
CA PRO A 120 -14.00 39.99 24.70
C PRO A 120 -13.95 38.90 23.60
N ILE A 121 -15.02 38.78 22.81
CA ILE A 121 -15.21 37.72 21.81
C ILE A 121 -14.02 37.65 20.83
N TYR A 122 -13.46 38.78 20.41
CA TYR A 122 -12.35 38.83 19.46
C TYR A 122 -11.05 38.22 20.01
N ARG A 123 -10.87 38.18 21.34
CA ARG A 123 -9.74 37.48 21.98
C ARG A 123 -9.97 35.98 22.11
N GLN A 124 -11.22 35.53 22.00
CA GLN A 124 -11.55 34.11 22.12
C GLN A 124 -11.62 33.42 20.76
N PHE A 125 -12.08 34.15 19.75
CA PHE A 125 -12.23 33.64 18.40
C PHE A 125 -10.87 33.27 17.77
N VAL A 126 -10.82 32.11 17.11
CA VAL A 126 -9.61 31.57 16.50
C VAL A 126 -9.75 31.54 14.97
N PHE A 127 -8.84 32.23 14.29
CA PHE A 127 -8.69 32.19 12.85
C PHE A 127 -7.88 30.96 12.41
N GLU A 128 -8.42 30.15 11.50
CA GLU A 128 -7.78 28.92 11.03
C GLU A 128 -7.00 29.15 9.72
N PHE A 129 -5.70 28.91 9.78
CA PHE A 129 -4.75 28.98 8.66
C PHE A 129 -4.23 27.57 8.33
N PHE A 130 -3.81 27.36 7.09
CA PHE A 130 -3.35 26.07 6.60
C PHE A 130 -2.10 26.24 5.73
N VAL A 131 -1.09 25.42 5.99
CA VAL A 131 0.15 25.37 5.21
C VAL A 131 0.39 23.91 4.83
N TYR A 132 0.73 23.67 3.57
CA TYR A 132 0.96 22.33 3.03
C TYR A 132 2.45 22.12 2.80
N LEU A 133 2.95 20.97 3.24
CA LEU A 133 4.36 20.60 3.23
C LEU A 133 4.59 19.40 2.33
N ALA A 134 5.74 19.35 1.66
CA ALA A 134 6.14 18.17 0.93
C ALA A 134 6.32 16.99 1.91
N PRO A 135 6.04 15.75 1.47
CA PRO A 135 6.47 14.58 2.21
C PRO A 135 7.99 14.61 2.36
N VAL A 136 8.49 14.56 3.59
CA VAL A 136 9.92 14.37 3.83
C VAL A 136 10.28 12.99 3.27
N ALA A 137 10.93 12.96 2.11
CA ALA A 137 11.52 11.76 1.53
C ALA A 137 12.63 11.32 2.48
N LYS A 138 12.29 10.50 3.48
CA LYS A 138 13.32 9.83 4.26
C LYS A 138 13.99 8.84 3.31
N PRO A 139 15.30 8.97 3.01
CA PRO A 139 16.04 7.86 2.43
C PRO A 139 15.81 6.68 3.36
N THR A 140 15.12 5.67 2.85
CA THR A 140 14.73 4.52 3.65
C THR A 140 15.97 3.67 3.71
N ASP A 141 16.83 3.94 4.69
CA ASP A 141 18.10 3.27 4.90
C ASP A 141 17.90 1.84 5.46
N GLY A 142 16.85 1.16 4.99
CA GLY A 142 16.39 -0.12 5.53
C GLY A 142 15.47 -0.86 4.59
N ILE A 143 15.37 -2.17 4.83
CA ILE A 143 14.59 -3.13 4.05
C ILE A 143 13.13 -2.65 3.97
N ARG A 144 12.63 -2.54 2.74
CA ARG A 144 11.27 -2.12 2.42
C ARG A 144 10.39 -3.35 2.26
N ARG A 145 9.07 -3.15 2.39
CA ARG A 145 8.10 -4.17 1.95
C ARG A 145 8.16 -4.30 0.43
N ALA A 146 8.30 -5.54 -0.05
CA ALA A 146 8.09 -5.92 -1.44
C ALA A 146 6.60 -5.92 -1.78
N THR A 147 6.03 -4.74 -2.06
CA THR A 147 4.63 -4.61 -2.49
C THR A 147 4.47 -5.05 -3.95
N ALA A 148 3.26 -5.43 -4.35
CA ALA A 148 2.98 -5.91 -5.70
C ALA A 148 3.46 -4.95 -6.81
N ASP A 149 3.29 -3.65 -6.63
CA ASP A 149 3.74 -2.66 -7.62
C ASP A 149 5.26 -2.57 -7.72
N ARG A 150 5.97 -2.74 -6.59
CA ARG A 150 7.43 -2.77 -6.56
C ARG A 150 7.98 -4.05 -7.15
N VAL A 151 7.35 -5.19 -6.87
CA VAL A 151 7.71 -6.46 -7.51
C VAL A 151 7.53 -6.36 -9.02
N ARG A 152 6.47 -5.70 -9.50
CA ARG A 152 6.24 -5.48 -10.93
C ARG A 152 7.30 -4.57 -11.56
N ALA A 153 7.67 -3.48 -10.88
CA ALA A 153 8.76 -2.60 -11.33
C ALA A 153 10.11 -3.32 -11.37
N ALA A 154 10.44 -4.05 -10.30
CA ALA A 154 11.63 -4.88 -10.21
C ALA A 154 11.68 -5.94 -11.33
N ALA A 155 10.57 -6.63 -11.59
CA ALA A 155 10.48 -7.62 -12.66
C ALA A 155 10.72 -7.01 -14.05
N ALA A 156 10.23 -5.79 -14.30
CA ALA A 156 10.47 -5.10 -15.57
C ALA A 156 11.95 -4.72 -15.75
N GLU A 157 12.60 -4.28 -14.67
CA GLU A 157 14.03 -3.95 -14.68
C GLU A 157 14.91 -5.20 -14.87
N ILE A 158 14.59 -6.29 -14.16
CA ILE A 158 15.24 -7.58 -14.34
C ILE A 158 15.09 -8.08 -15.78
N ALA A 159 13.89 -7.99 -16.36
CA ALA A 159 13.64 -8.41 -17.74
C ALA A 159 14.46 -7.58 -18.75
N ALA A 160 14.59 -6.26 -18.52
CA ALA A 160 15.42 -5.40 -19.35
C ALA A 160 16.91 -5.79 -19.28
N LEU A 161 17.41 -6.13 -18.09
CA LEU A 161 18.79 -6.57 -17.88
C LEU A 161 19.05 -7.97 -18.47
N GLN A 162 18.12 -8.91 -18.30
CA GLN A 162 18.18 -10.24 -18.91
C GLN A 162 18.12 -10.21 -20.45
N ALA A 163 17.50 -9.17 -21.03
CA ALA A 163 17.53 -8.96 -22.48
C ALA A 163 18.90 -8.49 -22.99
N GLN A 164 19.72 -7.89 -22.12
CA GLN A 164 21.06 -7.37 -22.44
C GLN A 164 22.20 -8.34 -22.08
N GLY A 165 21.97 -9.25 -21.12
CA GLY A 165 22.95 -10.22 -20.62
C GLY A 165 22.82 -11.63 -21.20
N ASN A 166 23.81 -12.47 -20.91
CA ASN A 166 23.86 -13.88 -21.34
C ASN A 166 23.23 -14.88 -20.34
N GLU A 167 23.02 -14.51 -19.08
CA GLU A 167 22.43 -15.41 -18.08
C GLU A 167 20.91 -15.16 -17.99
N ARG A 168 20.12 -16.11 -18.50
CA ARG A 168 18.67 -16.12 -18.33
C ARG A 168 18.30 -16.99 -17.14
N LEU A 169 17.66 -16.38 -16.15
CA LEU A 169 17.07 -17.11 -15.04
C LEU A 169 15.71 -17.66 -15.49
N GLY A 170 15.33 -18.82 -14.97
CA GLY A 170 13.98 -19.35 -15.18
C GLY A 170 12.92 -18.51 -14.46
N PRO A 171 11.62 -18.81 -14.69
CA PRO A 171 10.53 -18.03 -14.11
C PRO A 171 10.53 -17.98 -12.58
N ILE A 172 10.88 -19.08 -11.90
CA ILE A 172 10.86 -19.17 -10.44
C ILE A 172 11.99 -18.35 -9.85
N ALA A 173 13.21 -18.53 -10.37
CA ALA A 173 14.39 -17.76 -9.99
C ALA A 173 14.22 -16.26 -10.26
N THR A 174 13.61 -15.90 -11.39
CA THR A 174 13.31 -14.49 -11.74
C THR A 174 12.30 -13.87 -10.76
N LEU A 175 11.26 -14.62 -10.37
CA LEU A 175 10.28 -14.13 -9.40
C LEU A 175 10.91 -13.93 -8.02
N HIS A 176 11.74 -14.87 -7.58
CA HIS A 176 12.46 -14.75 -6.31
C HIS A 176 13.35 -13.50 -6.30
N LEU A 177 14.13 -13.29 -7.36
CA LEU A 177 14.96 -12.10 -7.53
C LEU A 177 14.14 -10.81 -7.50
N ALA A 178 12.98 -10.78 -8.16
CA ALA A 178 12.10 -9.61 -8.18
C ALA A 178 11.55 -9.27 -6.78
N ILE A 179 11.21 -10.29 -5.98
CA ILE A 179 10.76 -10.10 -4.60
C ILE A 179 11.90 -9.57 -3.73
N HIS A 180 13.08 -10.17 -3.83
CA HIS A 180 14.26 -9.73 -3.09
C HIS A 180 14.61 -8.27 -3.42
N TYR A 181 14.69 -7.93 -4.71
CA TYR A 181 15.01 -6.58 -5.17
C TYR A 181 13.93 -5.55 -4.81
N ALA A 182 12.65 -5.90 -4.88
CA ALA A 182 11.55 -5.02 -4.47
C ALA A 182 11.59 -4.64 -2.97
N GLY A 183 12.29 -5.43 -2.16
CA GLY A 183 12.54 -5.15 -0.75
C GLY A 183 13.77 -4.26 -0.48
N GLN A 184 14.61 -4.02 -1.49
CA GLN A 184 15.82 -3.22 -1.33
C GLN A 184 15.53 -1.71 -1.32
N PRO A 185 16.42 -0.88 -0.75
CA PRO A 185 16.32 0.57 -0.86
C PRO A 185 16.44 1.02 -2.32
N GLU A 186 15.94 2.22 -2.58
CA GLU A 186 15.95 2.82 -3.91
C GLU A 186 17.39 3.08 -4.37
N GLY A 187 17.73 2.66 -5.59
CA GLY A 187 19.09 2.77 -6.11
C GLY A 187 20.04 1.67 -5.65
N ALA A 188 19.55 0.64 -4.95
CA ALA A 188 20.33 -0.57 -4.70
C ALA A 188 20.72 -1.23 -6.04
N ALA A 189 21.96 -1.71 -6.11
CA ALA A 189 22.41 -2.48 -7.26
C ALA A 189 21.60 -3.78 -7.37
N LEU A 190 21.15 -4.13 -8.58
CA LEU A 190 20.56 -5.44 -8.82
C LEU A 190 21.67 -6.50 -8.73
N VAL A 191 21.69 -7.23 -7.62
CA VAL A 191 22.59 -8.35 -7.38
C VAL A 191 21.73 -9.59 -7.17
N VAL A 192 22.09 -10.68 -7.86
CA VAL A 192 21.47 -11.98 -7.64
C VAL A 192 21.85 -12.46 -6.23
N PRO A 193 20.88 -12.77 -5.34
CA PRO A 193 21.18 -13.28 -4.01
C PRO A 193 21.99 -14.57 -4.09
N ASP A 194 23.03 -14.64 -3.26
CA ASP A 194 23.80 -15.86 -3.02
C ASP A 194 23.23 -16.55 -1.78
N ASP A 195 22.00 -17.05 -1.91
CA ASP A 195 21.31 -17.76 -0.84
C ASP A 195 20.73 -19.09 -1.33
N ASN A 196 20.47 -19.99 -0.38
CA ASN A 196 19.93 -21.32 -0.67
C ASN A 196 18.57 -21.27 -1.40
N THR A 197 17.80 -20.18 -1.23
CA THR A 197 16.48 -20.05 -1.87
C THR A 197 16.65 -19.77 -3.36
N MET A 198 17.63 -18.96 -3.73
CA MET A 198 18.00 -18.69 -5.12
C MET A 198 18.52 -19.95 -5.82
N GLU A 199 19.35 -20.74 -5.14
CA GLU A 199 19.80 -22.05 -5.66
C GLU A 199 18.62 -23.01 -5.86
N GLN A 200 17.77 -23.18 -4.85
CA GLN A 200 16.58 -24.02 -4.95
C GLN A 200 15.62 -23.55 -6.05
N ALA A 201 15.48 -22.24 -6.26
CA ALA A 201 14.66 -21.69 -7.33
C ALA A 201 15.23 -22.06 -8.71
N ARG A 202 16.56 -22.03 -8.88
CA ARG A 202 17.22 -22.49 -10.12
C ARG A 202 17.05 -23.99 -10.34
N ASP A 203 17.18 -24.80 -9.29
CA ASP A 203 16.98 -26.25 -9.37
C ASP A 203 15.53 -26.61 -9.75
N LEU A 204 14.56 -25.89 -9.19
CA LEU A 204 13.15 -26.04 -9.54
C LEU A 204 12.86 -25.63 -10.98
N ASP A 205 13.48 -24.55 -11.46
CA ASP A 205 13.38 -24.14 -12.86
C ASP A 205 13.96 -25.23 -13.80
N ALA A 206 15.11 -25.82 -13.45
CA ALA A 206 15.71 -26.92 -14.20
C ALA A 206 14.84 -28.18 -14.20
N ALA A 207 14.28 -28.56 -13.04
CA ALA A 207 13.37 -29.69 -12.93
C ALA A 207 12.07 -29.46 -13.71
N ALA A 208 11.53 -28.24 -13.68
CA ALA A 208 10.33 -27.89 -14.44
C ALA A 208 10.56 -27.98 -15.95
N GLU A 209 11.74 -27.58 -16.43
CA GLU A 209 12.10 -27.72 -17.84
C GLU A 209 12.29 -29.19 -18.24
N ALA A 210 12.97 -29.99 -17.42
CA ALA A 210 13.12 -31.43 -17.65
C ALA A 210 11.75 -32.16 -17.73
N ILE A 211 10.78 -31.76 -16.91
CA ILE A 211 9.41 -32.31 -16.96
C ILE A 211 8.72 -31.90 -18.28
N ARG A 212 8.86 -30.64 -18.72
CA ARG A 212 8.28 -30.19 -20.00
C ARG A 212 8.87 -30.94 -21.19
N GLU A 213 10.18 -31.20 -21.17
CA GLU A 213 10.86 -31.99 -22.18
C GLU A 213 10.39 -33.45 -22.16
N ALA A 214 10.24 -34.06 -20.98
CA ALA A 214 9.75 -35.43 -20.83
C ALA A 214 8.27 -35.60 -21.23
N ASP A 215 7.43 -34.60 -21.02
CA ASP A 215 6.04 -34.59 -21.49
C ASP A 215 5.93 -34.37 -23.02
N HIS A 216 7.01 -33.94 -23.66
CA HIS A 216 7.09 -33.79 -25.12
C HIS A 216 7.45 -35.08 -25.86
N GLU A 217 7.58 -36.22 -25.17
CA GLU A 217 7.83 -37.52 -25.80
C GLU A 217 6.56 -38.00 -26.55
N PRO A 218 6.53 -37.98 -27.90
CA PRO A 218 5.29 -38.14 -28.67
C PRO A 218 4.83 -39.61 -28.83
N ASP A 219 5.52 -40.58 -28.21
CA ASP A 219 5.41 -41.98 -28.63
C ASP A 219 4.47 -42.86 -27.78
N HIS A 220 3.81 -42.29 -26.75
CA HIS A 220 2.89 -43.04 -25.89
C HIS A 220 1.40 -42.66 -26.01
N ASP A 221 1.02 -41.76 -26.93
CA ASP A 221 -0.40 -41.38 -27.11
C ASP A 221 -1.18 -42.32 -28.04
N VAL A 222 -0.56 -43.35 -28.62
CA VAL A 222 -1.27 -44.34 -29.45
C VAL A 222 -1.29 -45.70 -28.73
N VAL A 223 -2.49 -46.20 -28.45
CA VAL A 223 -2.72 -47.50 -27.80
C VAL A 223 -3.50 -48.43 -28.72
N GLU A 224 -3.23 -49.74 -28.64
CA GLU A 224 -4.09 -50.74 -29.27
C GLU A 224 -5.30 -51.01 -28.37
N THR A 225 -6.49 -51.00 -28.97
CA THR A 225 -7.75 -51.32 -28.30
C THR A 225 -8.57 -52.27 -29.16
N GLU A 226 -9.38 -53.11 -28.53
CA GLU A 226 -10.25 -54.06 -29.21
C GLU A 226 -11.67 -53.46 -29.31
N VAL A 227 -12.19 -53.44 -30.54
CA VAL A 227 -13.55 -52.96 -30.81
C VAL A 227 -14.30 -54.04 -31.57
N GLU A 228 -15.56 -54.27 -31.18
CA GLU A 228 -16.44 -55.17 -31.89
C GLU A 228 -16.96 -54.52 -33.18
N LEU A 229 -16.59 -55.09 -34.32
CA LEU A 229 -17.02 -54.66 -35.66
C LEU A 229 -17.63 -55.86 -36.37
N PHE A 230 -18.89 -55.74 -36.79
CA PHE A 230 -19.62 -56.79 -37.52
C PHE A 230 -19.62 -58.16 -36.80
N GLY A 231 -19.67 -58.16 -35.47
CA GLY A 231 -19.69 -59.39 -34.65
C GLY A 231 -18.32 -60.06 -34.44
N ALA A 232 -17.22 -59.38 -34.81
CA ALA A 232 -15.86 -59.83 -34.55
C ALA A 232 -15.06 -58.77 -33.78
N TRP A 233 -14.23 -59.23 -32.84
CA TRP A 233 -13.30 -58.36 -32.10
C TRP A 233 -12.09 -58.04 -32.97
N VAL A 234 -11.89 -56.75 -33.27
CA VAL A 234 -10.80 -56.27 -34.10
C VAL A 234 -9.91 -55.33 -33.29
N LYS A 235 -8.59 -55.54 -33.36
CA LYS A 235 -7.59 -54.64 -32.77
C LYS A 235 -7.40 -53.41 -33.65
N ILE A 236 -7.58 -52.24 -33.08
CA ILE A 236 -7.36 -50.95 -33.76
C ILE A 236 -6.38 -50.10 -32.96
N ARG A 237 -5.63 -49.25 -33.66
CA ARG A 237 -4.77 -48.23 -33.03
C ARG A 237 -5.57 -46.95 -32.83
N ALA A 238 -5.73 -46.53 -31.57
CA ALA A 238 -6.48 -45.35 -31.21
C ALA A 238 -5.63 -44.40 -30.36
N LYS A 239 -5.92 -43.10 -30.47
CA LYS A 239 -5.27 -42.11 -29.60
C LYS A 239 -5.83 -42.23 -28.19
N ARG A 240 -4.95 -42.40 -27.20
CA ARG A 240 -5.28 -42.50 -25.78
C ARG A 240 -5.98 -41.22 -25.31
N SER A 241 -5.51 -40.05 -25.74
CA SER A 241 -6.14 -38.75 -25.48
C SER A 241 -7.60 -38.68 -25.97
N SER A 242 -7.89 -39.22 -27.17
CA SER A 242 -9.25 -39.28 -27.73
C SER A 242 -10.16 -40.26 -26.98
N LEU A 243 -9.64 -41.43 -26.60
CA LEU A 243 -10.38 -42.40 -25.80
C LEU A 243 -10.73 -41.84 -24.42
N ARG A 244 -9.78 -41.18 -23.74
CA ARG A 244 -10.02 -40.52 -22.45
C ARG A 244 -11.05 -39.40 -22.56
N ALA A 245 -11.00 -38.59 -23.62
CA ALA A 245 -11.99 -37.55 -23.86
C ALA A 245 -13.40 -38.13 -24.05
N ALA A 246 -13.54 -39.20 -24.84
CA ALA A 246 -14.80 -39.88 -25.06
C ALA A 246 -15.39 -40.47 -23.77
N LEU A 247 -14.53 -41.03 -22.91
CA LEU A 247 -14.90 -41.61 -21.62
C LEU A 247 -14.96 -40.58 -20.48
N ARG A 248 -14.73 -39.28 -20.76
CA ARG A 248 -14.63 -38.19 -19.78
C ARG A 248 -13.63 -38.45 -18.65
N LEU A 249 -12.54 -39.15 -18.96
CA LEU A 249 -11.43 -39.39 -18.05
C LEU A 249 -10.44 -38.21 -18.08
N PRO A 250 -9.74 -37.91 -16.96
CA PRO A 250 -8.67 -36.92 -16.93
C PRO A 250 -7.59 -37.23 -17.97
N GLN A 251 -7.09 -36.21 -18.67
CA GLN A 251 -6.08 -36.36 -19.73
C GLN A 251 -4.68 -36.70 -19.20
N HIS A 252 -4.41 -36.37 -17.94
CA HIS A 252 -3.17 -36.72 -17.26
C HIS A 252 -3.27 -38.10 -16.61
N ASP A 253 -2.12 -38.75 -16.47
CA ASP A 253 -2.01 -40.06 -15.87
C ASP A 253 -1.95 -39.97 -14.33
N ILE A 254 -3.06 -40.28 -13.67
CA ILE A 254 -3.20 -40.27 -12.21
C ILE A 254 -2.70 -41.55 -11.53
N PHE A 255 -2.55 -42.65 -12.28
CA PHE A 255 -2.27 -43.98 -11.74
C PHE A 255 -0.89 -44.52 -12.09
N THR A 256 -0.12 -43.82 -12.93
CA THR A 256 1.28 -44.15 -13.21
C THR A 256 2.29 -43.01 -13.08
N ARG A 257 1.88 -41.72 -12.96
CA ARG A 257 2.82 -40.56 -12.82
C ARG A 257 2.53 -39.44 -11.77
N GLY A 258 1.59 -39.57 -10.83
CA GLY A 258 1.38 -38.73 -9.63
C GLY A 258 1.85 -39.29 -8.26
N ILE A 259 1.47 -38.60 -7.18
CA ILE A 259 1.85 -38.87 -5.77
C ILE A 259 1.43 -40.25 -5.21
N PHE A 260 0.66 -41.04 -5.95
CA PHE A 260 0.11 -42.32 -5.49
C PHE A 260 0.90 -43.55 -5.99
N HIS A 261 1.98 -43.39 -6.75
CA HIS A 261 2.73 -44.55 -7.32
C HIS A 261 3.72 -45.20 -6.36
N GLY A 262 4.02 -44.53 -5.25
CA GLY A 262 4.87 -45.06 -4.18
C GLY A 262 4.09 -45.49 -2.94
N PHE A 263 2.76 -45.70 -3.02
CA PHE A 263 1.94 -46.07 -1.86
C PHE A 263 1.63 -47.58 -1.86
N PRO A 264 2.51 -48.44 -1.30
CA PRO A 264 2.15 -49.79 -0.89
C PRO A 264 1.47 -49.73 0.48
N PRO A 265 0.13 -49.86 0.58
CA PRO A 265 -0.58 -49.83 1.86
C PRO A 265 -0.06 -50.90 2.85
N ASP A 266 0.38 -52.06 2.35
CA ASP A 266 0.86 -53.16 3.18
C ASP A 266 2.19 -52.88 3.89
N ALA A 267 3.00 -51.93 3.41
CA ALA A 267 4.30 -51.62 4.02
C ALA A 267 4.19 -50.65 5.22
N MET A 268 3.06 -49.96 5.38
CA MET A 268 2.83 -48.97 6.45
C MET A 268 1.85 -49.43 7.52
N MET A 269 1.20 -50.58 7.36
CA MET A 269 0.42 -51.18 8.44
C MET A 269 1.43 -51.78 9.43
N PRO A 270 1.64 -51.20 10.63
CA PRO A 270 2.37 -51.92 11.66
C PRO A 270 1.63 -53.24 11.89
N GLN A 271 2.33 -54.38 11.81
CA GLN A 271 1.82 -55.66 12.30
C GLN A 271 1.79 -55.62 13.84
N GLY A 272 1.04 -54.67 14.39
CA GLY A 272 0.86 -54.51 15.82
C GLY A 272 -0.21 -55.48 16.31
N GLU A 273 0.12 -56.29 17.31
CA GLU A 273 -0.86 -57.02 18.10
C GLU A 273 -1.81 -56.02 18.75
N ASP A 274 -3.13 -56.31 18.72
CA ASP A 274 -4.15 -55.55 19.44
C ASP A 274 -3.76 -55.45 20.92
N ILE A 275 -3.48 -54.24 21.40
CA ILE A 275 -3.17 -53.98 22.80
C ILE A 275 -4.52 -53.88 23.54
N PRO A 276 -4.82 -54.78 24.50
CA PRO A 276 -6.07 -54.70 25.25
C PRO A 276 -6.05 -53.49 26.19
N ASP A 277 -7.10 -52.67 26.09
CA ASP A 277 -7.33 -51.47 26.89
C ASP A 277 -7.56 -51.84 28.37
N THR A 278 -6.52 -51.72 29.19
CA THR A 278 -6.53 -52.17 30.60
C THR A 278 -6.38 -51.02 31.61
N ASP A 279 -6.54 -49.76 31.18
CA ASP A 279 -6.27 -48.58 32.02
C ASP A 279 -7.51 -48.10 32.81
N HIS A 280 -8.60 -48.87 32.82
CA HIS A 280 -9.88 -48.49 33.46
C HIS A 280 -10.41 -49.43 34.54
N ASP A 281 -9.60 -50.35 35.06
CA ASP A 281 -9.98 -51.13 36.24
C ASP A 281 -9.48 -50.48 37.53
N MET A 282 -10.44 -49.92 38.26
CA MET A 282 -10.33 -49.28 39.56
C MET A 282 -9.52 -50.08 40.58
N GLN A 283 -8.88 -49.35 41.50
CA GLN A 283 -8.89 -49.76 42.90
C GLN A 283 -8.96 -48.53 43.82
N GLU A 284 -10.18 -48.22 44.23
CA GLU A 284 -10.48 -47.70 45.56
C GLU A 284 -9.79 -48.58 46.60
N HIS A 285 -9.04 -47.98 47.53
CA HIS A 285 -9.00 -48.32 48.95
C HIS A 285 -8.25 -47.25 49.75
#